data_AF-A0A2D3VK10-F1
#
_entry.id   AF-A0A2D3VK10-F1
#
_cell.length_a   1.000
_cell.length_b   1.000
_cell.length_c   1.000
_cell.angle_alpha   90.00
_cell.angle_beta   90.00
_cell.angle_gamma   90.00
#
_symmetry.space_group_name_H-M   'P 1'
#
loop_
_entity.id
_entity.type
_entity.pdbx_description
1 polymer ?
#
loop_
_entity_poly.entity_id
_entity_poly.type
_entity_poly.pdbx_seq_one_letter_code
_entity_poly.pdbx_strand_id
1 'polypeptide(L)'
;MPLLDGTEMGETLDEVDQLDVAVTDVASSLGRSHQARLEPRRSSISKVVTSTKSKKKQHLHKLVKVVTSEGITTTATSLPKSMLASRPLPLLVCSVGNPGSQFANTLHSAGHTVLNRLADRLGYPGFHKDRQHGNGLISKPSIIPGGSGDWTLWQSTAYMNDSGKGVRAAYMAWAKNIVDGEGRLVIVHDELEKPLGAVTLKTGQGLSAKGHNGLKSIMSVMGNTPFVRIGIGIGRPVSRESNDVARYVLKKMDAGEKSAVEGSIDQVIAKLKQLETG
;
A
#
# COMPACT_ATOMS: atom_id res chain seq x y z
N MET A 1 60.31 -17.66 35.53
CA MET A 1 61.55 -18.06 34.84
C MET A 1 61.79 -19.54 35.08
N PRO A 2 62.29 -20.30 34.09
CA PRO A 2 62.18 -20.18 32.62
C PRO A 2 61.69 -21.53 32.01
N LEU A 3 61.26 -21.66 30.75
CA LEU A 3 62.08 -21.65 29.53
C LEU A 3 61.22 -21.49 28.26
N LEU A 4 61.89 -20.97 27.24
CA LEU A 4 61.47 -20.43 25.95
C LEU A 4 61.48 -21.46 24.82
N ASP A 5 60.75 -21.16 23.73
CA ASP A 5 61.13 -21.17 22.28
C ASP A 5 59.90 -21.58 21.44
N GLY A 6 59.56 -20.99 20.30
CA GLY A 6 60.16 -19.93 19.48
C GLY A 6 59.21 -19.64 18.30
N THR A 7 59.16 -18.38 17.88
CA THR A 7 59.10 -17.79 16.50
C THR A 7 58.54 -18.66 15.35
N GLU A 8 57.62 -18.22 14.47
CA GLU A 8 57.75 -17.12 13.49
C GLU A 8 56.42 -16.78 12.76
N MET A 9 56.46 -15.63 12.08
CA MET A 9 55.38 -14.92 11.40
C MET A 9 54.98 -15.49 10.03
N GLY A 10 53.76 -15.16 9.58
CA GLY A 10 53.35 -15.29 8.18
C GLY A 10 51.94 -14.74 7.95
N GLU A 11 51.86 -13.54 7.35
CA GLU A 11 50.64 -12.90 6.84
C GLU A 11 49.98 -13.72 5.71
N THR A 12 48.64 -13.68 5.59
CA THR A 12 47.90 -13.04 4.48
C THR A 12 46.44 -13.56 4.35
N LEU A 13 45.52 -12.61 4.50
CA LEU A 13 44.32 -12.29 3.69
C LEU A 13 43.43 -13.39 3.06
N ASP A 14 42.16 -13.36 3.52
CA ASP A 14 40.89 -13.40 2.76
C ASP A 14 40.81 -14.18 1.43
N GLU A 15 40.03 -15.27 1.44
CA GLU A 15 39.06 -15.59 0.37
C GLU A 15 38.02 -16.61 0.88
N VAL A 16 36.80 -16.15 1.17
CA VAL A 16 35.64 -17.02 1.46
C VAL A 16 34.59 -16.88 0.36
N ASP A 17 34.56 -17.95 -0.43
CA ASP A 17 33.40 -18.76 -0.79
C ASP A 17 32.45 -18.33 -1.92
N GLN A 18 32.23 -19.32 -2.77
CA GLN A 18 31.55 -19.33 -4.06
C GLN A 18 30.03 -19.28 -3.87
N LEU A 19 29.31 -18.58 -4.76
CA LEU A 19 27.86 -18.77 -4.92
C LEU A 19 27.56 -19.40 -6.28
N ASP A 20 27.07 -20.64 -6.20
CA ASP A 20 26.40 -21.38 -7.27
C ASP A 20 25.17 -20.64 -7.80
N VAL A 21 25.02 -20.62 -9.13
CA VAL A 21 23.76 -20.26 -9.79
C VAL A 21 23.35 -21.43 -10.68
N ALA A 22 22.40 -22.23 -10.19
CA ALA A 22 21.70 -23.22 -10.99
C ALA A 22 20.70 -22.54 -11.92
N VAL A 23 20.83 -22.79 -13.23
CA VAL A 23 19.84 -22.45 -14.25
C VAL A 23 19.21 -23.76 -14.71
N THR A 24 17.91 -23.94 -14.45
CA THR A 24 17.14 -25.07 -14.99
C THR A 24 16.47 -24.66 -16.29
N ASP A 25 16.81 -25.38 -17.36
CA ASP A 25 16.22 -25.29 -18.69
C ASP A 25 15.05 -26.29 -18.78
N VAL A 26 13.88 -25.85 -19.28
CA VAL A 26 12.76 -26.75 -19.60
C VAL A 26 12.28 -26.45 -21.01
N ALA A 27 12.68 -27.30 -21.96
CA ALA A 27 11.93 -27.52 -23.19
C ALA A 27 12.29 -28.88 -23.83
N SER A 28 11.38 -29.85 -23.76
CA SER A 28 11.25 -30.85 -24.83
C SER A 28 9.85 -31.47 -24.81
N SER A 29 9.11 -31.30 -25.90
CA SER A 29 8.04 -32.20 -26.37
C SER A 29 7.29 -31.56 -27.56
N LEU A 30 7.61 -32.00 -28.78
CA LEU A 30 6.70 -32.39 -29.89
C LEU A 30 7.19 -32.00 -31.30
N GLY A 31 7.41 -33.03 -32.11
CA GLY A 31 6.76 -33.16 -33.42
C GLY A 31 7.35 -32.40 -34.61
N ARG A 32 8.15 -33.10 -35.42
CA ARG A 32 8.44 -32.73 -36.82
C ARG A 32 7.17 -32.84 -37.67
N SER A 33 6.87 -31.83 -38.49
CA SER A 33 6.77 -31.99 -39.96
C SER A 33 6.30 -30.71 -40.67
N HIS A 34 6.80 -30.58 -41.90
CA HIS A 34 6.48 -29.62 -42.96
C HIS A 34 7.19 -28.25 -43.00
N GLN A 35 7.64 -28.00 -44.22
CA GLN A 35 8.68 -27.10 -44.69
C GLN A 35 8.00 -25.89 -45.30
N ALA A 36 8.21 -24.69 -44.75
CA ALA A 36 7.94 -23.43 -45.43
C ALA A 36 8.90 -22.36 -44.92
N ARG A 37 9.67 -21.83 -45.86
CA ARG A 37 10.72 -20.82 -45.71
C ARG A 37 10.09 -19.45 -45.46
N LEU A 38 10.22 -18.91 -44.25
CA LEU A 38 9.96 -17.51 -43.90
C LEU A 38 11.02 -17.05 -42.88
N GLU A 39 11.67 -15.94 -43.19
CA GLU A 39 12.76 -15.28 -42.45
C GLU A 39 12.45 -15.04 -40.96
N PRO A 40 13.40 -15.28 -40.02
CA PRO A 40 13.20 -14.88 -38.63
C PRO A 40 13.58 -13.40 -38.46
N ARG A 41 12.58 -12.52 -38.31
CA ARG A 41 12.80 -11.19 -37.68
C ARG A 41 13.27 -11.41 -36.24
N ARG A 42 14.59 -11.32 -36.03
CA ARG A 42 15.20 -11.24 -34.70
C ARG A 42 14.78 -9.91 -34.05
N SER A 43 13.80 -9.93 -33.15
CA SER A 43 13.73 -8.92 -32.08
C SER A 43 14.52 -9.46 -30.90
N SER A 44 15.79 -9.07 -30.82
CA SER A 44 16.74 -9.46 -29.79
C SER A 44 16.20 -9.10 -28.40
N ILE A 45 15.95 -10.12 -27.58
CA ILE A 45 15.67 -9.99 -26.15
C ILE A 45 17.01 -9.66 -25.46
N SER A 46 17.13 -8.47 -24.87
CA SER A 46 18.28 -8.12 -24.03
C SER A 46 18.01 -8.57 -22.60
N LYS A 47 18.77 -9.58 -22.13
CA LYS A 47 18.83 -10.00 -20.73
C LYS A 47 19.25 -8.81 -19.85
N VAL A 48 18.43 -8.46 -18.85
CA VAL A 48 18.80 -7.50 -17.80
C VAL A 48 19.44 -8.28 -16.65
N VAL A 49 20.77 -8.16 -16.49
CA VAL A 49 21.48 -8.65 -15.30
C VAL A 49 21.59 -7.49 -14.32
N THR A 50 20.86 -7.56 -13.20
CA THR A 50 21.02 -6.59 -12.11
C THR A 50 22.00 -7.13 -11.08
N SER A 51 23.17 -6.52 -10.94
CA SER A 51 23.99 -6.68 -9.73
C SER A 51 24.85 -5.44 -9.45
N THR A 52 24.61 -4.82 -8.30
CA THR A 52 25.56 -4.61 -7.17
C THR A 52 25.08 -3.43 -6.32
N LYS A 53 25.00 -3.65 -5.00
CA LYS A 53 24.77 -2.59 -4.00
C LYS A 53 26.10 -1.91 -3.71
N SER A 54 26.15 -0.59 -3.77
CA SER A 54 27.24 0.19 -3.16
C SER A 54 26.71 1.01 -1.99
N LYS A 55 27.32 0.83 -0.81
CA LYS A 55 27.03 1.56 0.42
C LYS A 55 27.71 2.94 0.36
N LYS A 56 26.94 4.00 0.14
CA LYS A 56 27.24 5.33 0.70
C LYS A 56 25.94 6.11 0.91
N LYS A 57 25.80 6.67 2.11
CA LYS A 57 24.65 7.46 2.55
C LYS A 57 24.44 8.67 1.61
N GLN A 58 23.17 8.95 1.33
CA GLN A 58 22.61 10.05 0.54
C GLN A 58 22.57 9.78 -0.99
N HIS A 59 21.35 9.56 -1.50
CA HIS A 59 20.99 9.24 -2.90
C HIS A 59 21.55 7.92 -3.47
N LEU A 60 20.76 6.85 -3.36
CA LEU A 60 21.04 5.56 -4.00
C LEU A 60 20.75 5.64 -5.50
N HIS A 61 21.73 6.03 -6.31
CA HIS A 61 21.64 5.91 -7.77
C HIS A 61 21.87 4.45 -8.17
N LYS A 62 20.89 3.80 -8.80
CA LYS A 62 21.03 2.45 -9.34
C LYS A 62 21.69 2.54 -10.72
N LEU A 63 22.89 2.00 -10.88
CA LEU A 63 23.54 1.89 -12.18
C LEU A 63 22.82 0.84 -13.03
N VAL A 64 22.36 1.23 -14.22
CA VAL A 64 21.85 0.32 -15.24
C VAL A 64 22.95 0.15 -16.28
N LYS A 65 23.43 -1.08 -16.48
CA LYS A 65 24.29 -1.40 -17.63
C LYS A 65 23.40 -1.74 -18.81
N VAL A 66 23.43 -0.90 -19.83
CA VAL A 66 22.77 -1.18 -21.11
C VAL A 66 23.80 -1.85 -22.01
N VAL A 67 23.52 -3.07 -22.44
CA VAL A 67 24.36 -3.80 -23.40
C VAL A 67 23.73 -3.61 -24.78
N THR A 68 24.42 -2.91 -25.67
CA THR A 68 24.07 -2.82 -27.09
C THR A 68 25.06 -3.63 -27.92
N SER A 69 24.74 -3.89 -29.19
CA SER A 69 25.60 -4.64 -30.12
C SER A 69 26.96 -3.99 -30.39
N GLU A 70 27.17 -2.75 -29.93
CA GLU A 70 28.40 -1.96 -30.15
C GLU A 70 29.21 -1.74 -28.87
N GLY A 71 28.81 -2.32 -27.72
CA GLY A 71 29.61 -2.32 -26.49
C GLY A 71 28.80 -2.08 -25.20
N ILE A 72 29.49 -2.20 -24.06
CA ILE A 72 28.93 -1.94 -22.73
C ILE A 72 29.18 -0.47 -22.36
N THR A 73 28.14 0.36 -22.43
CA THR A 73 28.21 1.73 -21.94
C THR A 73 27.59 1.82 -20.55
N THR A 74 28.36 2.31 -19.58
CA THR A 74 27.88 2.62 -18.23
C THR A 74 27.59 4.11 -18.17
N THR A 75 26.32 4.50 -18.31
CA THR A 75 25.88 5.89 -18.14
C THR A 75 24.94 6.01 -16.94
N ALA A 76 25.20 7.01 -16.09
CA ALA A 76 24.29 7.43 -15.04
C ALA A 76 23.18 8.29 -15.67
N THR A 77 22.23 7.64 -16.35
CA THR A 77 21.06 8.33 -16.92
C THR A 77 19.88 8.10 -15.98
N SER A 78 19.26 9.19 -15.50
CA SER A 78 17.98 9.08 -14.80
C SER A 78 16.95 8.48 -15.75
N LEU A 79 16.20 7.49 -15.28
CA LEU A 79 15.19 6.83 -16.10
C LEU A 79 14.15 7.88 -16.55
N PRO A 80 13.75 7.88 -17.84
CA PRO A 80 12.69 8.76 -18.30
C PRO A 80 11.40 8.47 -17.54
N LYS A 81 10.68 9.51 -17.11
CA LYS A 81 9.44 9.43 -16.31
C LYS A 81 8.37 8.52 -16.93
N SER A 82 8.43 8.31 -18.25
CA SER A 82 7.58 7.39 -19.00
C SER A 82 7.81 5.91 -18.72
N MET A 83 8.96 5.51 -18.15
CA MET A 83 9.24 4.13 -17.73
C MET A 83 8.98 3.87 -16.24
N LEU A 84 8.74 4.90 -15.41
CA LEU A 84 8.15 4.74 -14.07
C LEU A 84 6.65 4.41 -14.13
N ALA A 85 6.00 4.65 -15.28
CA ALA A 85 4.62 4.24 -15.54
C ALA A 85 4.53 2.72 -15.77
N SER A 86 4.64 1.93 -14.69
CA SER A 86 4.23 0.52 -14.68
C SER A 86 4.16 -0.11 -13.28
N ARG A 87 4.60 0.58 -12.22
CA ARG A 87 4.51 0.03 -10.86
C ARG A 87 3.24 0.55 -10.16
N PRO A 88 2.44 -0.32 -9.52
CA PRO A 88 1.30 0.11 -8.72
C PRO A 88 1.73 1.12 -7.64
N LEU A 89 0.95 2.20 -7.49
CA LEU A 89 1.19 3.21 -6.46
C LEU A 89 0.86 2.63 -5.08
N PRO A 90 1.75 2.77 -4.09
CA PRO A 90 1.48 2.36 -2.72
C PRO A 90 0.32 3.19 -2.14
N LEU A 91 -0.60 2.51 -1.45
CA LEU A 91 -1.76 3.12 -0.80
C LEU A 91 -1.66 2.96 0.72
N LEU A 92 -1.92 4.06 1.45
CA LEU A 92 -2.28 4.00 2.86
C LEU A 92 -3.79 4.17 2.97
N VAL A 93 -4.49 3.10 3.31
CA VAL A 93 -5.94 3.07 3.44
C VAL A 93 -6.27 3.17 4.92
N CYS A 94 -6.66 4.37 5.35
CA CYS A 94 -7.07 4.66 6.71
C CYS A 94 -8.59 4.61 6.84
N SER A 95 -9.11 4.07 7.93
CA SER A 95 -10.52 4.24 8.32
C SER A 95 -10.68 5.03 9.60
N VAL A 96 -11.80 5.73 9.71
CA VAL A 96 -12.23 6.42 10.93
C VAL A 96 -13.47 5.78 11.52
N GLY A 97 -13.57 5.84 12.84
CA GLY A 97 -14.57 5.15 13.67
C GLY A 97 -14.26 5.39 15.15
N ASN A 98 -15.25 5.25 16.02
CA ASN A 98 -15.03 5.41 17.46
C ASN A 98 -14.40 4.12 18.07
N PRO A 99 -13.52 4.25 19.08
CA PRO A 99 -12.83 3.11 19.67
C PRO A 99 -13.66 2.44 20.78
N GLY A 100 -13.50 1.13 20.94
CA GLY A 100 -14.15 0.36 22.01
C GLY A 100 -15.37 -0.44 21.54
N SER A 101 -15.69 -1.50 22.28
CA SER A 101 -16.73 -2.48 21.92
C SER A 101 -18.11 -1.86 21.75
N GLN A 102 -18.42 -0.82 22.51
CA GLN A 102 -19.68 -0.07 22.40
C GLN A 102 -19.88 0.63 21.05
N PHE A 103 -18.81 0.92 20.30
CA PHE A 103 -18.88 1.51 18.96
C PHE A 103 -18.52 0.55 17.82
N ALA A 104 -18.14 -0.68 18.13
CA ALA A 104 -17.91 -1.71 17.12
C ALA A 104 -19.18 -1.96 16.29
N ASN A 105 -19.10 -2.01 14.97
CA ASN A 105 -20.24 -2.22 14.08
C ASN A 105 -21.36 -1.17 14.21
N THR A 106 -21.09 0.05 14.68
CA THR A 106 -22.02 1.18 14.47
C THR A 106 -21.96 1.67 13.03
N LEU A 107 -22.99 2.35 12.55
CA LEU A 107 -22.97 2.98 11.22
C LEU A 107 -21.78 3.95 11.06
N HIS A 108 -21.42 4.68 12.12
CA HIS A 108 -20.25 5.58 12.15
C HIS A 108 -18.89 4.84 12.14
N SER A 109 -18.92 3.52 12.26
CA SER A 109 -17.74 2.64 12.18
C SER A 109 -17.80 1.77 10.91
N ALA A 110 -18.60 2.14 9.91
CA ALA A 110 -18.69 1.43 8.63
C ALA A 110 -17.32 1.33 7.94
N GLY A 111 -16.50 2.38 8.01
CA GLY A 111 -15.13 2.34 7.49
C GLY A 111 -14.27 1.26 8.17
N HIS A 112 -14.35 1.13 9.49
CA HIS A 112 -13.65 0.06 10.24
C HIS A 112 -14.15 -1.32 9.82
N THR A 113 -15.47 -1.47 9.69
CA THR A 113 -16.13 -2.73 9.29
C THR A 113 -15.65 -3.17 7.90
N VAL A 114 -15.63 -2.24 6.95
CA VAL A 114 -15.11 -2.49 5.60
C VAL A 114 -13.63 -2.85 5.62
N LEU A 115 -12.80 -2.17 6.41
CA LEU A 115 -11.37 -2.49 6.48
C LEU A 115 -11.08 -3.85 7.11
N ASN A 116 -11.85 -4.26 8.11
CA ASN A 116 -11.76 -5.62 8.66
C ASN A 116 -12.06 -6.65 7.58
N ARG A 117 -13.18 -6.50 6.87
CA ARG A 117 -13.57 -7.41 5.81
C ARG A 117 -12.58 -7.39 4.63
N LEU A 118 -12.02 -6.23 4.33
CA LEU A 118 -10.99 -6.06 3.31
C LEU A 118 -9.70 -6.81 3.67
N ALA A 119 -9.24 -6.71 4.91
CA ALA A 119 -8.08 -7.45 5.40
C ALA A 119 -8.29 -8.96 5.25
N ASP A 120 -9.46 -9.46 5.66
CA ASP A 120 -9.82 -10.87 5.50
C ASP A 120 -9.81 -11.30 4.03
N ARG A 121 -10.41 -10.48 3.14
CA ARG A 121 -10.49 -10.75 1.70
C ARG A 121 -9.12 -10.77 1.01
N LEU A 122 -8.19 -9.96 1.50
CA LEU A 122 -6.81 -9.88 1.01
C LEU A 122 -5.88 -10.89 1.67
N GLY A 123 -6.35 -11.68 2.66
CA GLY A 123 -5.52 -12.64 3.39
C GLY A 123 -4.47 -11.96 4.28
N TYR A 124 -4.74 -10.74 4.74
CA TYR A 124 -3.83 -10.02 5.63
C TYR A 124 -3.91 -10.55 7.06
N PRO A 125 -2.83 -10.41 7.86
CA PRO A 125 -2.91 -10.66 9.28
C PRO A 125 -3.91 -9.74 9.96
N GLY A 126 -4.46 -10.19 11.10
CA GLY A 126 -5.33 -9.37 11.93
C GLY A 126 -4.69 -8.03 12.31
N PHE A 127 -5.54 -7.03 12.49
CA PHE A 127 -5.13 -5.69 12.92
C PHE A 127 -4.42 -5.75 14.28
N HIS A 128 -3.22 -5.17 14.36
CA HIS A 128 -2.44 -5.07 15.60
C HIS A 128 -2.05 -3.62 15.88
N LYS A 129 -1.82 -3.30 17.16
CA LYS A 129 -1.44 -1.96 17.58
C LYS A 129 -0.03 -1.63 17.07
N ASP A 130 0.10 -0.48 16.42
CA ASP A 130 1.39 0.03 15.95
C ASP A 130 1.65 1.44 16.49
N ARG A 131 2.72 1.58 17.29
CA ARG A 131 3.07 2.85 17.94
C ARG A 131 3.68 3.85 16.95
N GLN A 132 4.34 3.37 15.90
CA GLN A 132 5.04 4.21 14.93
C GLN A 132 4.06 4.96 14.03
N HIS A 133 2.94 4.33 13.67
CA HIS A 133 1.90 4.87 12.81
C HIS A 133 0.77 5.48 13.66
N GLY A 134 1.13 6.39 14.56
CA GLY A 134 0.15 7.20 15.29
C GLY A 134 -0.69 6.43 16.32
N ASN A 135 -0.16 5.34 16.87
CA ASN A 135 -0.89 4.44 17.77
C ASN A 135 -2.17 3.84 17.14
N GLY A 136 -2.28 3.74 15.82
CA GLY A 136 -3.44 3.06 15.21
C GLY A 136 -3.33 1.54 15.26
N LEU A 137 -4.34 0.88 14.71
CA LEU A 137 -4.24 -0.54 14.38
C LEU A 137 -3.82 -0.67 12.91
N ILE A 138 -2.85 -1.54 12.61
CA ILE A 138 -2.33 -1.73 11.27
C ILE A 138 -2.50 -3.17 10.82
N SER A 139 -2.75 -3.36 9.53
CA SER A 139 -2.76 -4.64 8.84
C SER A 139 -2.18 -4.44 7.43
N LYS A 140 -1.22 -5.28 7.05
CA LYS A 140 -0.44 -5.16 5.81
C LYS A 140 0.05 -6.55 5.39
N PRO A 141 0.40 -6.78 4.10
CA PRO A 141 0.78 -8.11 3.63
C PRO A 141 2.05 -8.63 4.32
N SER A 142 2.13 -9.94 4.55
CA SER A 142 3.24 -10.59 5.25
C SER A 142 4.48 -10.86 4.37
N ILE A 143 4.36 -10.74 3.04
CA ILE A 143 5.43 -11.05 2.06
C ILE A 143 5.62 -9.86 1.09
N ILE A 144 6.86 -9.70 0.62
CA ILE A 144 7.57 -8.52 0.04
C ILE A 144 6.84 -7.74 -1.07
N PRO A 145 7.10 -6.40 -1.20
CA PRO A 145 6.47 -5.52 -2.17
C PRO A 145 6.75 -5.85 -3.64
N GLY A 146 5.73 -5.71 -4.49
CA GLY A 146 5.83 -5.85 -5.95
C GLY A 146 4.57 -6.43 -6.61
N GLY A 147 3.59 -6.87 -5.83
CA GLY A 147 2.29 -7.33 -6.33
C GLY A 147 1.27 -6.20 -6.38
N SER A 148 0.27 -6.31 -7.25
CA SER A 148 -0.93 -5.47 -7.16
C SER A 148 -1.62 -5.75 -5.82
N GLY A 149 -1.94 -4.72 -5.04
CA GLY A 149 -2.62 -4.88 -3.76
C GLY A 149 -1.73 -4.79 -2.51
N ASP A 150 -0.50 -4.25 -2.59
CA ASP A 150 0.36 -3.98 -1.41
C ASP A 150 -0.12 -2.76 -0.60
N TRP A 151 -1.38 -2.77 -0.17
CA TRP A 151 -1.97 -1.66 0.58
C TRP A 151 -1.66 -1.79 2.07
N THR A 152 -1.32 -0.67 2.72
CA THR A 152 -1.25 -0.60 4.17
C THR A 152 -2.63 -0.20 4.69
N LEU A 153 -3.28 -1.07 5.45
CA LEU A 153 -4.55 -0.76 6.11
C LEU A 153 -4.28 -0.22 7.51
N TRP A 154 -5.02 0.82 7.89
CA TRP A 154 -4.87 1.48 9.19
C TRP A 154 -6.24 1.87 9.76
N GLN A 155 -6.47 1.60 11.04
CA GLN A 155 -7.70 2.00 11.74
C GLN A 155 -7.39 2.97 12.88
N SER A 156 -8.22 4.01 12.98
CA SER A 156 -8.16 4.94 14.10
C SER A 156 -8.49 4.24 15.41
N THR A 157 -7.74 4.54 16.46
CA THR A 157 -8.07 4.13 17.83
C THR A 157 -8.46 5.33 18.71
N ALA A 158 -8.66 6.49 18.11
CA ALA A 158 -9.09 7.71 18.80
C ALA A 158 -10.58 7.94 18.53
N TYR A 159 -11.22 8.76 19.38
CA TYR A 159 -12.57 9.22 19.10
C TYR A 159 -12.67 9.91 17.74
N MET A 160 -13.85 9.88 17.14
CA MET A 160 -14.08 10.32 15.77
C MET A 160 -13.60 11.76 15.55
N ASN A 161 -13.92 12.67 16.46
CA ASN A 161 -13.52 14.09 16.44
C ASN A 161 -12.00 14.30 16.58
N ASP A 162 -11.24 13.30 17.01
CA ASP A 162 -9.79 13.37 17.24
C ASP A 162 -8.97 12.49 16.28
N SER A 163 -9.64 11.84 15.32
CA SER A 163 -9.01 10.89 14.40
C SER A 163 -7.93 11.52 13.50
N GLY A 164 -7.98 12.84 13.25
CA GLY A 164 -7.02 13.53 12.39
C GLY A 164 -5.57 13.38 12.86
N LYS A 165 -5.31 13.49 14.16
CA LYS A 165 -3.94 13.40 14.72
C LYS A 165 -3.31 12.03 14.42
N GLY A 166 -4.10 10.96 14.59
CA GLY A 166 -3.68 9.58 14.30
C GLY A 166 -3.41 9.38 12.81
N VAL A 167 -4.34 9.81 11.95
CA VAL A 167 -4.19 9.71 10.48
C VAL A 167 -2.94 10.46 10.00
N ARG A 168 -2.71 11.68 10.48
CA ARG A 168 -1.52 12.46 10.13
C ARG A 168 -0.24 11.74 10.54
N ALA A 169 -0.18 11.24 11.77
CA ALA A 169 1.00 10.51 12.26
C ALA A 169 1.24 9.22 11.46
N ALA A 170 0.18 8.47 11.14
CA ALA A 170 0.26 7.28 10.30
C ALA A 170 0.78 7.60 8.89
N TYR A 171 0.24 8.65 8.26
CA TYR A 171 0.69 9.10 6.94
C TYR A 171 2.16 9.54 6.94
N MET A 172 2.58 10.35 7.94
CA MET A 172 3.96 10.80 8.05
C MET A 172 4.95 9.65 8.28
N ALA A 173 4.56 8.63 9.06
CA ALA A 173 5.38 7.45 9.29
C ALA A 173 5.47 6.56 8.03
N TRP A 174 4.33 6.33 7.38
CA TRP A 174 4.22 5.53 6.17
C TRP A 174 4.98 6.16 5.00
N ALA A 175 4.80 7.47 4.76
CA ALA A 175 5.40 8.21 3.65
C ALA A 175 6.94 8.18 3.65
N LYS A 176 7.58 8.07 4.83
CA LYS A 176 9.05 7.95 4.96
C LYS A 176 9.62 6.72 4.26
N ASN A 177 8.80 5.69 4.06
CA ASN A 177 9.19 4.43 3.45
C ASN A 177 8.77 4.34 1.97
N ILE A 178 8.14 5.37 1.42
CA ILE A 178 7.70 5.40 0.03
C ILE A 178 8.85 5.92 -0.85
N VAL A 179 9.38 5.01 -1.68
CA VAL A 179 10.38 5.33 -2.70
C VAL A 179 9.75 6.24 -3.76
N ASP A 180 10.47 7.25 -4.22
CA ASP A 180 10.06 8.25 -5.22
C ASP A 180 8.93 9.22 -4.79
N GLY A 181 8.40 9.09 -3.57
CA GLY A 181 7.41 10.02 -3.00
C GLY A 181 6.00 9.93 -3.58
N GLU A 182 5.76 9.01 -4.51
CA GLU A 182 4.47 8.82 -5.17
C GLU A 182 3.65 7.76 -4.41
N GLY A 183 2.77 8.20 -3.51
CA GLY A 183 1.82 7.34 -2.78
C GLY A 183 0.53 8.10 -2.48
N ARG A 184 -0.57 7.37 -2.25
CA ARG A 184 -1.88 7.99 -1.98
C ARG A 184 -2.42 7.63 -0.61
N LEU A 185 -2.84 8.66 0.14
CA LEU A 185 -3.63 8.51 1.35
C LEU A 185 -5.11 8.39 0.99
N VAL A 186 -5.76 7.32 1.46
CA VAL A 186 -7.17 7.05 1.24
C VAL A 186 -7.88 6.98 2.59
N ILE A 187 -8.94 7.77 2.76
CA ILE A 187 -9.77 7.78 3.97
C ILE A 187 -11.10 7.09 3.67
N VAL A 188 -11.36 5.96 4.34
CA VAL A 188 -12.62 5.23 4.30
C VAL A 188 -13.50 5.67 5.46
N HIS A 189 -14.71 6.12 5.16
CA HIS A 189 -15.64 6.71 6.13
C HIS A 189 -17.11 6.39 5.79
N ASP A 190 -18.04 6.62 6.72
CA ASP A 190 -19.48 6.55 6.42
C ASP A 190 -19.97 7.78 5.63
N GLU A 191 -20.85 7.57 4.65
CA GLU A 191 -21.47 8.62 3.83
C GLU A 191 -22.99 8.58 3.99
N LEU A 192 -23.53 9.57 4.69
CA LEU A 192 -24.96 9.73 4.95
C LEU A 192 -25.79 9.92 3.68
N GLU A 193 -25.25 10.63 2.68
CA GLU A 193 -26.00 11.00 1.47
C GLU A 193 -26.11 9.88 0.43
N LYS A 194 -25.65 8.67 0.76
CA LYS A 194 -25.63 7.55 -0.16
C LYS A 194 -26.40 6.37 0.40
N PRO A 195 -27.14 5.62 -0.45
CA PRO A 195 -27.85 4.42 -0.02
C PRO A 195 -26.91 3.43 0.65
N LEU A 196 -27.46 2.65 1.57
CA LEU A 196 -26.73 1.61 2.30
C LEU A 196 -25.91 0.72 1.34
N GLY A 197 -24.61 0.57 1.62
CA GLY A 197 -23.68 -0.25 0.83
C GLY A 197 -23.14 0.40 -0.45
N ALA A 198 -23.65 1.58 -0.84
CA ALA A 198 -23.15 2.28 -2.03
C ALA A 198 -21.74 2.87 -1.78
N VAL A 199 -20.82 2.66 -2.71
CA VAL A 199 -19.44 3.17 -2.58
C VAL A 199 -19.24 4.42 -3.42
N THR A 200 -18.65 5.44 -2.82
CA THR A 200 -18.25 6.67 -3.53
C THR A 200 -16.76 6.88 -3.48
N LEU A 201 -16.20 7.46 -4.54
CA LEU A 201 -14.81 7.90 -4.61
C LEU A 201 -14.80 9.41 -4.82
N LYS A 202 -14.10 10.16 -3.96
CA LYS A 202 -13.93 11.61 -4.08
C LYS A 202 -12.45 11.97 -4.02
N THR A 203 -11.97 12.63 -5.06
CA THR A 203 -10.59 13.09 -5.24
C THR A 203 -10.56 14.61 -5.46
N GLY A 204 -9.41 15.25 -5.27
CA GLY A 204 -9.18 16.65 -5.64
C GLY A 204 -9.24 17.66 -4.50
N GLN A 205 -9.03 18.94 -4.85
CA GLN A 205 -9.11 20.07 -3.92
C GLN A 205 -10.57 20.38 -3.55
N GLY A 206 -10.79 21.01 -2.39
CA GLY A 206 -12.13 21.43 -1.95
C GLY A 206 -13.01 20.32 -1.35
N LEU A 207 -12.41 19.21 -0.91
CA LEU A 207 -13.14 18.16 -0.17
C LEU A 207 -13.80 18.75 1.09
N SER A 208 -15.13 18.78 1.14
CA SER A 208 -15.88 19.20 2.34
C SER A 208 -16.14 18.02 3.29
N ALA A 209 -16.02 18.26 4.60
CA ALA A 209 -16.34 17.28 5.63
C ALA A 209 -17.82 16.87 5.63
N LYS A 210 -18.73 17.64 5.01
CA LYS A 210 -20.19 17.38 4.99
C LYS A 210 -20.77 17.07 6.39
N GLY A 211 -20.27 17.73 7.43
CA GLY A 211 -20.70 17.51 8.82
C GLY A 211 -20.11 16.27 9.50
N HIS A 212 -19.28 15.47 8.82
CA HIS A 212 -18.63 14.30 9.41
C HIS A 212 -17.43 14.71 10.29
N ASN A 213 -17.51 14.43 11.60
CA ASN A 213 -16.52 14.88 12.58
C ASN A 213 -15.11 14.31 12.34
N GLY A 214 -14.98 13.06 11.90
CA GLY A 214 -13.70 12.46 11.51
C GLY A 214 -13.02 13.18 10.35
N LEU A 215 -13.76 13.43 9.26
CA LEU A 215 -13.25 14.21 8.14
C LEU A 215 -12.90 15.64 8.54
N LYS A 216 -13.72 16.29 9.37
CA LYS A 216 -13.41 17.63 9.92
C LYS A 216 -12.08 17.63 10.69
N SER A 217 -11.88 16.62 11.55
CA SER A 217 -10.64 16.42 12.31
C SER A 217 -9.43 16.24 11.38
N ILE A 218 -9.53 15.34 10.40
CA ILE A 218 -8.47 15.09 9.41
C ILE A 218 -8.13 16.38 8.65
N MET A 219 -9.13 17.05 8.07
CA MET A 219 -8.92 18.29 7.32
C MET A 219 -8.22 19.37 8.15
N SER A 220 -8.53 19.48 9.45
CA SER A 220 -7.93 20.50 10.32
C SER A 220 -6.42 20.31 10.58
N VAL A 221 -5.89 19.09 10.42
CA VAL A 221 -4.48 18.80 10.74
C VAL A 221 -3.64 18.38 9.54
N MET A 222 -4.26 17.97 8.43
CA MET A 222 -3.53 17.51 7.24
C MET A 222 -2.96 18.68 6.39
N GLY A 223 -3.44 19.91 6.61
CA GLY A 223 -3.01 21.09 5.84
C GLY A 223 -3.23 20.88 4.34
N ASN A 224 -2.18 21.11 3.54
CA ASN A 224 -2.21 20.93 2.09
C ASN A 224 -1.97 19.49 1.62
N THR A 225 -1.83 18.52 2.53
CA THR A 225 -1.59 17.12 2.16
C THR A 225 -2.81 16.57 1.43
N PRO A 226 -2.69 16.14 0.16
CA PRO A 226 -3.82 15.58 -0.57
C PRO A 226 -4.19 14.21 -0.01
N PHE A 227 -5.49 13.97 0.11
CA PHE A 227 -6.02 12.64 0.40
C PHE A 227 -7.30 12.40 -0.40
N VAL A 228 -7.59 11.12 -0.62
CA VAL A 228 -8.77 10.64 -1.31
C VAL A 228 -9.78 10.14 -0.28
N ARG A 229 -11.07 10.21 -0.59
CA ARG A 229 -12.11 9.64 0.27
C ARG A 229 -12.86 8.53 -0.43
N ILE A 230 -13.02 7.41 0.26
CA ILE A 230 -13.97 6.37 -0.08
C ILE A 230 -15.11 6.43 0.93
N GLY A 231 -16.28 6.85 0.48
CA GLY A 231 -17.48 6.93 1.31
C GLY A 231 -18.31 5.67 1.18
N ILE A 232 -18.62 5.03 2.31
CA ILE A 232 -19.50 3.86 2.41
C ILE A 232 -20.89 4.35 2.79
N GLY A 233 -21.84 4.18 1.88
CA GLY A 233 -23.21 4.63 2.07
C GLY A 233 -23.84 3.95 3.27
N ILE A 234 -24.38 4.75 4.19
CA ILE A 234 -25.12 4.27 5.36
C ILE A 234 -26.59 4.70 5.31
N GLY A 235 -26.97 5.55 4.36
CA GLY A 235 -28.28 6.22 4.35
C GLY A 235 -28.33 7.38 5.34
N ARG A 236 -29.49 8.05 5.37
CA ARG A 236 -29.76 9.19 6.24
C ARG A 236 -31.11 9.01 6.92
N PRO A 237 -31.26 9.36 8.22
CA PRO A 237 -32.57 9.37 8.86
C PRO A 237 -33.48 10.42 8.21
N VAL A 238 -34.80 10.25 8.38
CA VAL A 238 -35.80 11.19 7.84
C VAL A 238 -35.57 12.60 8.41
N SER A 239 -35.34 12.69 9.73
CA SER A 239 -34.96 13.93 10.40
C SER A 239 -33.56 14.38 9.96
N ARG A 240 -33.42 15.67 9.67
CA ARG A 240 -32.13 16.31 9.38
C ARG A 240 -31.53 17.02 10.58
N GLU A 241 -32.18 16.95 11.74
CA GLU A 241 -31.66 17.54 12.97
C GLU A 241 -30.35 16.86 13.41
N SER A 242 -29.40 17.67 13.88
CA SER A 242 -28.07 17.19 14.23
C SER A 242 -28.08 16.07 15.29
N ASN A 243 -28.99 16.16 16.27
CA ASN A 243 -29.10 15.17 17.34
C ASN A 243 -29.60 13.82 16.81
N ASP A 244 -30.55 13.82 15.88
CA ASP A 244 -31.08 12.60 15.30
C ASP A 244 -30.07 11.94 14.37
N VAL A 245 -29.33 12.74 13.59
CA VAL A 245 -28.21 12.24 12.78
C VAL A 245 -27.13 11.63 13.68
N ALA A 246 -26.78 12.27 14.80
CA ALA A 246 -25.81 11.73 15.75
C ALA A 246 -26.27 10.40 16.35
N ARG A 247 -27.53 10.29 16.79
CA ARG A 247 -28.10 9.02 17.28
C ARG A 247 -28.11 7.95 16.20
N TYR A 248 -28.48 8.32 14.98
CA TYR A 248 -28.51 7.40 13.85
C TYR A 248 -27.13 6.81 13.55
N VAL A 249 -26.09 7.63 13.40
CA VAL A 249 -24.75 7.10 13.09
C VAL A 249 -24.16 6.27 14.24
N LEU A 250 -24.54 6.56 15.49
CA LEU A 250 -24.09 5.80 16.66
C LEU A 250 -24.89 4.50 16.89
N LYS A 251 -25.96 4.26 16.12
CA LYS A 251 -26.70 3.00 16.15
C LYS A 251 -25.81 1.85 15.68
N LYS A 252 -25.91 0.69 16.34
CA LYS A 252 -25.35 -0.58 15.84
C LYS A 252 -26.06 -0.96 14.54
N MET A 253 -25.30 -1.42 13.56
CA MET A 253 -25.84 -2.02 12.34
C MET A 253 -26.61 -3.29 12.70
N ASP A 254 -27.80 -3.45 12.14
CA ASP A 254 -28.44 -4.76 12.11
C ASP A 254 -27.73 -5.73 11.15
N ALA A 255 -28.20 -6.97 11.08
CA ALA A 255 -27.57 -8.00 10.24
C ALA A 255 -27.60 -7.64 8.75
N GLY A 256 -28.69 -7.04 8.26
CA GLY A 256 -28.83 -6.63 6.86
C GLY A 256 -27.95 -5.44 6.53
N GLU A 257 -27.93 -4.43 7.41
CA GLU A 257 -27.05 -3.26 7.32
C GLU A 257 -25.59 -3.66 7.30
N LYS A 258 -25.18 -4.53 8.23
CA LYS A 258 -23.82 -5.03 8.30
C LYS A 258 -23.46 -5.81 7.04
N SER A 259 -24.33 -6.72 6.59
CA SER A 259 -24.10 -7.50 5.36
C SER A 259 -23.98 -6.60 4.12
N ALA A 260 -24.78 -5.53 4.03
CA ALA A 260 -24.70 -4.59 2.91
C ALA A 260 -23.39 -3.77 2.93
N VAL A 261 -22.96 -3.33 4.12
CA VAL A 261 -21.68 -2.63 4.30
C VAL A 261 -20.50 -3.56 3.98
N GLU A 262 -20.49 -4.79 4.50
CA GLU A 262 -19.46 -5.79 4.20
C GLU A 262 -19.49 -6.24 2.73
N GLY A 263 -20.66 -6.27 2.09
CA GLY A 263 -20.83 -6.56 0.67
C GLY A 263 -20.25 -5.47 -0.26
N SER A 264 -19.97 -4.27 0.26
CA SER A 264 -19.39 -3.17 -0.52
C SER A 264 -17.92 -3.37 -0.88
N ILE A 265 -17.25 -4.39 -0.33
CA ILE A 265 -15.79 -4.60 -0.46
C ILE A 265 -15.31 -4.71 -1.91
N ASP A 266 -16.06 -5.34 -2.80
CA ASP A 266 -15.60 -5.54 -4.19
C ASP A 266 -15.55 -4.20 -4.93
N GLN A 267 -16.51 -3.31 -4.65
CA GLN A 267 -16.50 -1.94 -5.15
C GLN A 267 -15.35 -1.13 -4.54
N VAL A 268 -15.07 -1.29 -3.23
CA VAL A 268 -13.94 -0.64 -2.57
C VAL A 268 -12.61 -1.09 -3.19
N ILE A 269 -12.41 -2.39 -3.39
CA ILE A 269 -11.23 -2.96 -4.06
C ILE A 269 -11.09 -2.37 -5.47
N ALA A 270 -12.17 -2.29 -6.24
CA ALA A 270 -12.15 -1.70 -7.57
C ALA A 270 -11.71 -0.22 -7.53
N LYS A 271 -12.19 0.57 -6.55
CA LYS A 271 -11.76 1.96 -6.37
C LYS A 271 -10.31 2.07 -5.92
N LEU A 272 -9.84 1.20 -5.04
CA LEU A 272 -8.44 1.18 -4.61
C LEU A 272 -7.50 0.82 -5.77
N LYS A 273 -7.86 -0.18 -6.58
CA LYS A 273 -7.12 -0.51 -7.82
C LYS A 273 -7.09 0.67 -8.80
N GLN A 274 -8.20 1.39 -8.96
CA GLN A 274 -8.23 2.61 -9.78
C GLN A 274 -7.23 3.67 -9.27
N LEU A 275 -7.11 3.83 -7.95
CA LEU A 275 -6.16 4.78 -7.35
C LEU A 275 -4.71 4.32 -7.44
N GLU A 276 -4.48 3.02 -7.39
CA GLU A 276 -3.18 2.36 -7.51
C GLU A 276 -2.59 2.54 -8.92
N THR A 277 -3.42 2.53 -9.97
CA THR A 277 -2.98 2.59 -11.38
C THR A 277 -2.83 3.99 -11.96
N GLY A 278 -3.23 5.04 -11.24
CA GLY A 278 -3.16 6.43 -11.72
C GLY A 278 -4.51 7.07 -11.94
#